data_AF-A0A7S0WTL4-F1
#
_entry.id   AF-A0A7S0WTL4-F1
#
_cell.length_a   1.000
_cell.length_b   1.000
_cell.length_c   1.000
_cell.angle_alpha   90.00
_cell.angle_beta   90.00
_cell.angle_gamma   90.00
#
_symmetry.space_group_name_H-M   'P 1'
#
loop_
_entity.id
_entity.type
_entity.pdbx_description
1 polymer ?
#
loop_
_entity_poly.entity_id
_entity_poly.type
_entity_poly.pdbx_seq_one_letter_code
_entity_poly.pdbx_strand_id
1 'polypeptide(L)'
;GRFAQLRRARHKELVLMDDQQLTGALYHIGTAYGSSAFRNPVVTNEVKITASSPVSRFTDPRRLASRTFSPVSYASPHLHESGAISTYWQVDLGEQRRLFCNYYTMRQDASEEYPRDWMLQGSQDGERWVTMHRHEDDCAIVRPGQFHSWEIDPKAAVIPLRYFMVTLTGPTCARARPVDSAERCGSHKLDRYRLCMSSIEFYGTLEY
;
A
#
# COMPACT_ATOMS: atom_id res chain seq x y z
N GLY A 1 10.74 36.30 24.19
CA GLY A 1 10.20 36.22 22.82
C GLY A 1 11.30 36.44 21.84
N ARG A 2 11.53 35.48 20.93
CA ARG A 2 12.38 35.61 19.74
C ARG A 2 12.06 34.42 18.84
N PHE A 3 11.31 34.72 17.78
CA PHE A 3 11.15 34.01 16.51
C PHE A 3 11.63 32.56 16.47
N ALA A 4 10.69 31.63 16.62
CA ALA A 4 10.81 30.32 16.01
C ALA A 4 10.97 30.53 14.50
N GLN A 5 12.19 30.29 14.01
CA GLN A 5 12.49 30.28 12.59
C GLN A 5 11.63 29.18 11.97
N LEU A 6 10.53 29.56 11.31
CA LEU A 6 9.71 28.65 10.52
C LEU A 6 10.64 27.97 9.50
N ARG A 7 11.08 26.75 9.78
CA ARG A 7 11.74 25.92 8.76
C ARG A 7 10.74 25.77 7.63
N ARG A 8 11.07 26.35 6.48
CA ARG A 8 10.29 26.16 5.26
C ARG A 8 10.27 24.65 4.98
N ALA A 9 9.09 24.04 4.95
CA ALA A 9 8.94 22.64 4.59
C ALA A 9 9.64 22.42 3.24
N ARG A 10 10.48 21.39 3.15
CA ARG A 10 11.04 20.98 1.86
C ARG A 10 9.96 20.18 1.15
N HIS A 11 9.93 20.28 -0.18
CA HIS A 11 9.08 19.41 -0.98
C HIS A 11 9.88 18.78 -2.11
N LYS A 12 9.41 17.62 -2.57
CA LYS A 12 9.94 16.93 -3.73
C LYS A 12 8.78 16.37 -4.55
N GLU A 13 8.80 16.64 -5.85
CA GLU A 13 7.95 15.94 -6.81
C GLU A 13 8.58 14.58 -7.14
N LEU A 14 7.80 13.53 -6.95
CA LEU A 14 8.15 12.13 -7.14
C LEU A 14 7.28 11.59 -8.27
N VAL A 15 7.85 11.51 -9.47
CA VAL A 15 7.12 11.18 -10.70
C VAL A 15 7.21 9.69 -10.99
N LEU A 16 6.07 9.06 -11.29
CA LEU A 16 6.02 7.70 -11.81
C LEU A 16 6.57 7.69 -13.24
N MET A 17 7.77 7.15 -13.44
CA MET A 17 8.35 6.94 -14.78
C MET A 17 8.25 5.48 -15.22
N ASP A 18 8.50 4.55 -14.29
CA ASP A 18 8.48 3.10 -14.48
C ASP A 18 8.14 2.47 -13.13
N ASP A 19 7.13 1.61 -13.12
CA ASP A 19 6.58 1.01 -11.90
C ASP A 19 7.55 0.02 -11.25
N GLN A 20 8.43 -0.61 -12.05
CA GLN A 20 9.43 -1.55 -11.55
C GLN A 20 10.57 -0.87 -10.79
N GLN A 21 10.78 0.43 -10.97
CA GLN A 21 11.87 1.15 -10.33
C GLN A 21 11.59 1.43 -8.85
N LEU A 22 10.31 1.59 -8.47
CA LEU A 22 9.86 1.93 -7.12
C LEU A 22 10.65 3.13 -6.57
N THR A 23 10.49 4.30 -7.18
CA THR A 23 11.26 5.53 -6.88
C THR A 23 10.43 6.63 -6.21
N GLY A 24 9.31 6.25 -5.61
CA GLY A 24 8.38 7.16 -4.96
C GLY A 24 8.77 7.52 -3.52
N ALA A 25 7.76 7.77 -2.69
CA ALA A 25 7.91 8.32 -1.36
C ALA A 25 8.72 7.41 -0.43
N LEU A 26 8.46 6.10 -0.44
CA LEU A 26 9.18 5.15 0.42
C LEU A 26 10.65 5.07 0.03
N TYR A 27 10.96 5.07 -1.27
CA TYR A 27 12.33 5.15 -1.76
C TYR A 27 13.03 6.45 -1.38
N HIS A 28 12.38 7.60 -1.59
CA HIS A 28 12.97 8.91 -1.29
C HIS A 28 13.25 9.05 0.21
N ILE A 29 12.35 8.57 1.07
CA ILE A 29 12.58 8.49 2.51
C ILE A 29 13.74 7.53 2.83
N GLY A 30 13.74 6.32 2.25
CA GLY A 30 14.77 5.30 2.50
C GLY A 30 16.18 5.68 2.03
N THR A 31 16.30 6.66 1.13
CA THR A 31 17.59 7.24 0.69
C THR A 31 17.98 8.47 1.50
N ALA A 32 17.31 8.75 2.62
CA ALA A 32 17.45 10.00 3.37
C ALA A 32 17.33 11.22 2.43
N TYR A 33 16.27 11.23 1.63
CA TYR A 33 15.94 12.27 0.67
C TYR A 33 17.00 12.45 -0.43
N GLY A 34 17.59 11.32 -0.87
CA GLY A 34 18.66 11.28 -1.87
C GLY A 34 20.08 11.52 -1.35
N SER A 35 20.27 11.66 -0.03
CA SER A 35 21.60 11.90 0.56
C SER A 35 22.40 10.63 0.87
N SER A 36 21.77 9.45 0.84
CA SER A 36 22.46 8.17 1.06
C SER A 36 21.92 7.04 0.19
N ALA A 37 22.67 5.95 0.10
CA ALA A 37 22.16 4.70 -0.47
C ALA A 37 20.87 4.25 0.24
N PHE A 38 20.01 3.57 -0.50
CA PHE A 38 18.72 3.11 0.01
C PHE A 38 18.91 2.17 1.20
N ARG A 39 18.23 2.50 2.30
CA ARG A 39 17.95 1.62 3.42
C ARG A 39 16.44 1.52 3.57
N ASN A 40 15.94 0.32 3.83
CA ASN A 40 14.51 0.12 3.98
C ASN A 40 13.95 1.05 5.08
N PRO A 41 12.98 1.92 4.77
CA PRO A 41 12.54 2.96 5.69
C PRO A 41 11.81 2.41 6.92
N VAL A 42 11.32 1.17 6.86
CA VAL A 42 10.78 0.45 8.03
C VAL A 42 11.91 0.01 8.96
N VAL A 43 13.06 -0.40 8.42
CA VAL A 43 14.23 -0.80 9.22
C VAL A 43 14.90 0.41 9.88
N THR A 44 14.88 1.59 9.24
CA THR A 44 15.40 2.83 9.81
C THR A 44 14.41 3.56 10.71
N ASN A 45 13.22 2.99 10.98
CA ASN A 45 12.12 3.60 11.75
C ASN A 45 11.62 4.94 11.19
N GLU A 46 11.88 5.23 9.91
CA GLU A 46 11.35 6.43 9.25
C GLU A 46 9.90 6.21 8.83
N VAL A 47 9.52 5.01 8.40
CA VAL A 47 8.16 4.66 7.99
C VAL A 47 7.68 3.52 8.86
N LYS A 48 6.40 3.54 9.25
CA LYS A 48 5.76 2.41 9.92
C LYS A 48 4.78 1.75 8.96
N ILE A 49 4.90 0.45 8.76
CA ILE A 49 3.92 -0.34 8.02
C ILE A 49 3.28 -1.34 8.99
N THR A 50 1.96 -1.46 8.92
CA THR A 50 1.17 -2.43 9.70
C THR A 50 0.23 -3.21 8.78
N ALA A 51 -0.17 -4.40 9.22
CA ALA A 51 -1.17 -5.23 8.55
C ALA A 51 -2.35 -5.47 9.48
N SER A 52 -3.47 -5.91 8.92
CA SER A 52 -4.60 -6.46 9.68
C SER A 52 -4.23 -7.68 10.53
N SER A 53 -3.22 -8.45 10.11
CA SER A 53 -2.74 -9.62 10.85
C SER A 53 -1.44 -9.35 11.63
N PRO A 54 -1.18 -10.08 12.73
CA PRO A 54 0.09 -10.01 13.44
C PRO A 54 1.29 -10.34 12.54
N VAL A 55 2.45 -9.80 12.90
CA VAL A 55 3.72 -10.11 12.23
C VAL A 55 3.99 -11.62 12.27
N SER A 56 4.39 -12.17 11.14
CA SER A 56 4.69 -13.60 10.99
C SER A 56 5.73 -13.80 9.88
N ARG A 57 6.07 -15.06 9.58
CA ARG A 57 6.92 -15.38 8.40
C ARG A 57 6.29 -14.98 7.06
N PHE A 58 4.98 -14.74 7.03
CA PHE A 58 4.20 -14.35 5.84
C PHE A 58 3.80 -12.88 5.86
N THR A 59 3.58 -12.32 7.06
CA THR A 59 3.22 -10.91 7.27
C THR A 59 4.43 -10.18 7.84
N ASP A 60 5.26 -9.63 6.97
CA ASP A 60 6.44 -8.86 7.35
C ASP A 60 6.39 -7.47 6.72
N PRO A 61 6.10 -6.41 7.52
CA PRO A 61 5.98 -5.04 7.02
C PRO A 61 7.20 -4.53 6.23
N ARG A 62 8.40 -5.07 6.51
CA ARG A 62 9.63 -4.70 5.80
C ARG A 62 9.56 -5.06 4.32
N ARG A 63 8.83 -6.11 3.95
CA ARG A 63 8.71 -6.57 2.55
C ARG A 63 8.03 -5.52 1.69
N LEU A 64 6.97 -4.88 2.20
CA LEU A 64 6.21 -3.89 1.44
C LEU A 64 7.04 -2.65 1.06
N ALA A 65 7.98 -2.25 1.91
CA ALA A 65 8.92 -1.17 1.63
C ALA A 65 10.27 -1.68 1.07
N SER A 66 10.35 -2.95 0.67
CA SER A 66 11.55 -3.50 0.04
C SER A 66 11.56 -3.25 -1.46
N ARG A 67 12.76 -3.14 -2.03
CA ARG A 67 12.98 -3.12 -3.47
C ARG A 67 13.21 -4.51 -4.07
N THR A 68 13.26 -5.54 -3.22
CA THR A 68 13.46 -6.92 -3.62
C THR A 68 12.13 -7.66 -3.66
N PHE A 69 11.99 -8.56 -4.65
CA PHE A 69 10.82 -9.41 -4.74
C PHE A 69 10.73 -10.33 -3.54
N SER A 70 9.55 -10.40 -2.92
CA SER A 70 9.22 -11.38 -1.90
C SER A 70 8.13 -12.31 -2.43
N PRO A 71 8.42 -13.63 -2.56
CA PRO A 71 7.49 -14.56 -3.18
C PRO A 71 6.28 -14.89 -2.30
N VAL A 72 6.36 -14.69 -0.99
CA VAL A 72 5.24 -14.95 -0.07
C VAL A 72 5.11 -13.77 0.87
N SER A 73 4.11 -12.93 0.70
CA SER A 73 3.95 -11.72 1.52
C SER A 73 2.50 -11.28 1.54
N TYR A 74 1.81 -11.45 2.67
CA TYR A 74 0.39 -11.12 2.75
C TYR A 74 -0.07 -10.66 4.13
N ALA A 75 -1.12 -9.83 4.12
CA ALA A 75 -1.96 -9.57 5.27
C ALA A 75 -3.13 -10.57 5.27
N SER A 76 -3.47 -11.11 6.43
CA SER A 76 -4.62 -12.01 6.61
C SER A 76 -5.84 -11.25 7.16
N PRO A 77 -7.06 -11.80 6.99
CA PRO A 77 -8.26 -11.21 7.55
C PRO A 77 -8.19 -11.05 9.06
N HIS A 78 -8.67 -9.90 9.52
CA HIS A 78 -8.92 -9.62 10.93
C HIS A 78 -10.42 -9.50 11.17
N LEU A 79 -10.93 -10.24 12.15
CA LEU A 79 -12.30 -10.11 12.64
C LEU A 79 -12.31 -9.06 13.76
N HIS A 80 -12.96 -7.94 13.51
CA HIS A 80 -13.16 -6.90 14.51
C HIS A 80 -14.22 -7.32 15.52
N GLU A 81 -14.21 -6.70 16.71
CA GLU A 81 -15.23 -6.92 17.74
C GLU A 81 -16.65 -6.61 17.26
N SER A 82 -16.79 -5.70 16.29
CA SER A 82 -18.05 -5.37 15.63
C SER A 82 -18.60 -6.48 14.73
N GLY A 83 -17.83 -7.55 14.49
CA GLY A 83 -18.14 -8.62 13.54
C GLY A 83 -17.73 -8.32 12.10
N ALA A 84 -17.21 -7.12 11.82
CA ALA A 84 -16.67 -6.78 10.51
C ALA A 84 -15.36 -7.55 10.25
N ILE A 85 -15.13 -7.94 9.00
CA ILE A 85 -13.85 -8.52 8.56
C ILE A 85 -13.14 -7.50 7.69
N SER A 86 -11.85 -7.26 7.96
CA SER A 86 -11.01 -6.43 7.10
C SER A 86 -9.65 -7.09 6.87
N THR A 87 -9.14 -6.95 5.65
CA THR A 87 -7.75 -7.27 5.33
C THR A 87 -7.09 -6.06 4.74
N TYR A 88 -6.01 -5.59 5.36
CA TYR A 88 -5.35 -4.37 4.91
C TYR A 88 -3.84 -4.39 5.15
N TRP A 89 -3.16 -3.56 4.37
CA TRP A 89 -1.84 -3.01 4.68
C TRP A 89 -1.98 -1.51 4.87
N GLN A 90 -1.36 -0.98 5.92
CA GLN A 90 -1.35 0.45 6.25
C GLN A 90 0.10 0.96 6.32
N VAL A 91 0.33 2.12 5.73
CA VAL A 91 1.61 2.84 5.70
C VAL A 91 1.43 4.16 6.43
N ASP A 92 2.27 4.44 7.41
CA ASP A 92 2.43 5.72 8.07
C ASP A 92 3.76 6.33 7.60
N LEU A 93 3.67 7.42 6.84
CA LEU A 93 4.84 8.14 6.33
C LEU A 93 5.60 8.91 7.41
N GLY A 94 5.17 8.95 8.68
CA GLY A 94 5.82 9.67 9.77
C GLY A 94 5.28 11.09 9.99
N GLU A 95 5.41 11.60 11.21
CA GLU A 95 4.74 12.84 11.67
C GLU A 95 5.03 14.08 10.83
N GLN A 96 6.27 14.19 10.34
CA GLN A 96 6.77 15.37 9.61
C GLN A 96 6.46 15.34 8.12
N ARG A 97 5.78 14.29 7.63
CA ARG A 97 5.63 14.04 6.20
C ARG A 97 4.18 14.10 5.76
N ARG A 98 3.94 14.74 4.62
CA ARG A 98 2.64 14.74 3.93
C ARG A 98 2.87 14.51 2.44
N LEU A 99 2.03 13.70 1.83
CA LEU A 99 2.08 13.40 0.41
C LEU A 99 0.75 13.80 -0.24
N PHE A 100 0.85 14.68 -1.23
CA PHE A 100 -0.20 14.89 -2.23
C PHE A 100 -0.05 13.78 -3.27
N CYS A 101 -0.74 12.66 -3.03
CA CYS A 101 -0.53 11.42 -3.78
C CYS A 101 -1.33 11.40 -5.07
N ASN A 102 -0.67 11.29 -6.23
CA ASN A 102 -1.32 11.25 -7.54
C ASN A 102 -1.25 9.88 -8.23
N TYR A 103 -0.30 9.01 -7.84
CA TYR A 103 -0.20 7.64 -8.30
C TYR A 103 0.24 6.72 -7.17
N TYR A 104 -0.14 5.44 -7.26
CA TYR A 104 0.45 4.40 -6.43
C TYR A 104 0.77 3.17 -7.29
N THR A 105 1.81 2.43 -6.89
CA THR A 105 2.22 1.17 -7.49
C THR A 105 2.04 0.05 -6.49
N MET A 106 1.50 -1.09 -6.92
CA MET A 106 1.49 -2.34 -6.17
C MET A 106 2.24 -3.41 -6.95
N ARG A 107 2.90 -4.32 -6.23
CA ARG A 107 3.45 -5.55 -6.79
C ARG A 107 2.82 -6.77 -6.11
N GLN A 108 2.28 -7.69 -6.90
CA GLN A 108 1.82 -8.99 -6.41
C GLN A 108 3.00 -9.81 -5.85
N ASP A 109 2.76 -10.67 -4.86
CA ASP A 109 3.74 -11.71 -4.49
C ASP A 109 3.74 -12.87 -5.51
N ALA A 110 4.26 -14.06 -5.17
CA ALA A 110 4.28 -15.19 -6.11
C ALA A 110 2.95 -15.97 -6.16
N SER A 111 1.95 -15.60 -5.36
CA SER A 111 0.66 -16.30 -5.30
C SER A 111 -0.26 -15.94 -6.45
N GLU A 112 -1.21 -16.83 -6.74
CA GLU A 112 -2.34 -16.59 -7.64
C GLU A 112 -3.57 -16.04 -6.90
N GLU A 113 -3.37 -15.38 -5.76
CA GLU A 113 -4.43 -14.73 -4.98
C GLU A 113 -4.49 -13.25 -5.35
N TYR A 114 -5.02 -12.97 -6.54
CA TYR A 114 -5.06 -11.60 -7.06
C TYR A 114 -6.22 -10.82 -6.44
N PRO A 115 -6.01 -9.56 -6.03
CA PRO A 115 -7.10 -8.68 -5.61
C PRO A 115 -7.98 -8.32 -6.82
N ARG A 116 -9.28 -8.18 -6.59
CA ARG A 116 -10.28 -7.76 -7.60
C ARG A 116 -11.07 -6.55 -7.12
N ASP A 117 -11.46 -6.58 -5.85
CA ASP A 117 -12.15 -5.48 -5.20
C ASP A 117 -11.34 -5.01 -3.99
N TRP A 118 -10.86 -3.76 -4.05
CA TRP A 118 -10.15 -3.12 -2.95
C TRP A 118 -10.29 -1.60 -3.02
N MET A 119 -9.88 -0.92 -1.97
CA MET A 119 -9.77 0.53 -1.97
C MET A 119 -8.40 0.96 -1.47
N LEU A 120 -7.90 2.06 -2.06
CA LEU A 120 -6.84 2.86 -1.45
C LEU A 120 -7.50 4.00 -0.66
N GLN A 121 -7.15 4.10 0.60
CA GLN A 121 -7.59 5.16 1.50
C GLN A 121 -6.39 5.97 1.99
N GLY A 122 -6.64 7.24 2.30
CA GLY A 122 -5.66 8.16 2.85
C GLY A 122 -6.15 8.80 4.13
N SER A 123 -5.24 9.11 5.06
CA SER A 123 -5.57 9.90 6.25
C SER A 123 -4.47 10.89 6.63
N GLN A 124 -4.86 11.99 7.29
CA GLN A 124 -3.95 12.97 7.89
C GLN A 124 -3.55 12.59 9.31
N ASP A 125 -4.45 11.94 10.04
CA ASP A 125 -4.41 11.72 11.49
C ASP A 125 -4.42 10.23 11.87
N GLY A 126 -4.74 9.34 10.93
CA GLY A 126 -4.88 7.90 11.16
C GLY A 126 -6.27 7.51 11.68
N GLU A 127 -7.16 8.47 11.88
CA GLU A 127 -8.51 8.26 12.43
C GLU A 127 -9.58 8.48 11.36
N ARG A 128 -9.45 9.57 10.58
CA ARG A 128 -10.38 9.94 9.53
C ARG A 128 -9.80 9.59 8.18
N TRP A 129 -10.48 8.71 7.47
CA TRP A 129 -10.01 8.16 6.20
C TRP A 129 -10.86 8.65 5.03
N VAL A 130 -10.18 9.11 3.97
CA VAL A 130 -10.79 9.46 2.68
C VAL A 130 -10.48 8.36 1.69
N THR A 131 -11.48 7.92 0.93
CA THR A 131 -11.24 6.98 -0.18
C THR A 131 -10.58 7.74 -1.31
N MET A 132 -9.38 7.32 -1.69
CA MET A 132 -8.59 7.94 -2.77
C MET A 132 -8.85 7.28 -4.11
N HIS A 133 -9.06 5.97 -4.10
CA HIS A 133 -9.41 5.19 -5.28
C HIS A 133 -10.17 3.92 -4.84
N ARG A 134 -11.16 3.50 -5.64
CA ARG A 134 -11.93 2.27 -5.42
C ARG A 134 -11.82 1.39 -6.66
N HIS A 135 -11.43 0.14 -6.46
CA HIS A 135 -11.32 -0.88 -7.49
C HIS A 135 -12.48 -1.86 -7.35
N GLU A 136 -13.14 -2.13 -8.47
CA GLU A 136 -14.23 -3.10 -8.59
C GLU A 136 -13.95 -3.98 -9.81
N ASP A 137 -13.86 -5.30 -9.59
CA ASP A 137 -13.46 -6.30 -10.59
C ASP A 137 -12.18 -5.95 -11.40
N ASP A 138 -11.20 -5.32 -10.74
CA ASP A 138 -9.98 -4.85 -11.41
C ASP A 138 -9.08 -6.04 -11.79
N CYS A 139 -8.82 -6.15 -13.10
CA CYS A 139 -8.07 -7.23 -13.73
C CYS A 139 -6.68 -6.78 -14.21
N ALA A 140 -6.12 -5.69 -13.69
CA ALA A 140 -4.81 -5.21 -14.11
C ALA A 140 -3.65 -6.11 -13.64
N ILE A 141 -3.75 -6.66 -12.43
CA ILE A 141 -2.80 -7.65 -11.88
C ILE A 141 -3.36 -9.06 -12.06
N VAL A 142 -2.65 -9.84 -12.86
CA VAL A 142 -3.08 -11.17 -13.33
C VAL A 142 -1.93 -12.18 -13.45
N ARG A 143 -0.74 -11.84 -12.96
CA ARG A 143 0.42 -12.75 -12.94
C ARG A 143 1.21 -12.59 -11.64
N PRO A 144 1.86 -13.66 -11.16
CA PRO A 144 2.75 -13.57 -10.00
C PRO A 144 3.85 -12.54 -10.23
N GLY A 145 4.17 -11.76 -9.20
CA GLY A 145 5.25 -10.76 -9.23
C GLY A 145 5.00 -9.53 -10.10
N GLN A 146 3.83 -9.42 -10.73
CA GLN A 146 3.46 -8.31 -11.62
C GLN A 146 3.34 -7.00 -10.84
N PHE A 147 3.88 -5.93 -11.43
CA PHE A 147 3.63 -4.56 -11.02
C PHE A 147 2.42 -4.00 -11.78
N HIS A 148 1.69 -3.11 -11.11
CA HIS A 148 0.79 -2.21 -11.79
C HIS A 148 0.69 -0.91 -11.00
N SER A 149 0.36 0.17 -11.71
CA SER A 149 0.18 1.48 -11.12
C SER A 149 -1.14 2.09 -11.54
N TRP A 150 -1.79 2.78 -10.61
CA TRP A 150 -3.06 3.45 -10.87
C TRP A 150 -2.95 4.92 -10.49
N GLU A 151 -3.62 5.74 -11.29
CA GLU A 151 -3.82 7.16 -11.00
C GLU A 151 -4.86 7.35 -9.89
N ILE A 152 -4.64 8.37 -9.06
CA ILE A 152 -5.54 8.75 -7.97
C ILE A 152 -6.58 9.76 -8.48
N ASP A 153 -7.80 9.70 -7.93
CA ASP A 153 -8.83 10.71 -8.20
C ASP A 153 -8.25 12.13 -7.96
N PRO A 154 -8.32 13.05 -8.95
CA PRO A 154 -7.78 14.39 -8.82
C PRO A 154 -8.25 15.16 -7.58
N LYS A 155 -9.46 14.91 -7.09
CA LYS A 155 -10.00 15.52 -5.86
C LYS A 155 -9.33 14.99 -4.60
N ALA A 156 -8.94 13.71 -4.60
CA ALA A 156 -8.18 13.11 -3.50
C ALA A 156 -6.69 13.44 -3.58
N ALA A 157 -6.14 13.61 -4.79
CA ALA A 157 -4.73 13.87 -5.01
C ALA A 157 -4.25 15.24 -4.45
N VAL A 158 -5.16 16.19 -4.27
CA VAL A 158 -4.88 17.51 -3.68
C VAL A 158 -4.96 17.53 -2.14
N ILE A 159 -5.15 16.39 -1.50
CA ILE A 159 -5.20 16.29 -0.03
C ILE A 159 -3.79 15.90 0.49
N PRO A 160 -3.20 16.65 1.44
CA PRO A 160 -1.90 16.30 2.01
C PRO A 160 -2.09 15.17 3.04
N LEU A 161 -1.67 13.95 2.72
CA LEU A 161 -1.94 12.75 3.53
C LEU A 161 -0.65 12.18 4.15
N ARG A 162 -0.75 11.67 5.38
CA ARG A 162 0.36 11.01 6.08
C ARG A 162 0.23 9.49 6.02
N TYR A 163 -0.99 8.99 6.11
CA TYR A 163 -1.30 7.58 6.16
C TYR A 163 -1.94 7.13 4.87
N PHE A 164 -1.61 5.91 4.44
CA PHE A 164 -2.19 5.25 3.28
C PHE A 164 -2.57 3.82 3.66
N MET A 165 -3.73 3.35 3.25
CA MET A 165 -4.21 2.02 3.57
C MET A 165 -4.84 1.36 2.35
N VAL A 166 -4.37 0.18 2.01
CA VAL A 166 -4.96 -0.67 0.96
C VAL A 166 -5.80 -1.72 1.67
N THR A 167 -7.11 -1.72 1.42
CA THR A 167 -8.08 -2.59 2.09
C THR A 167 -8.85 -3.41 1.07
N LEU A 168 -8.85 -4.74 1.22
CA LEU A 168 -9.73 -5.60 0.42
C LEU A 168 -11.20 -5.32 0.74
N THR A 169 -12.02 -5.21 -0.30
CA THR A 169 -13.49 -5.10 -0.18
C THR A 169 -14.22 -6.33 -0.72
N GLY A 170 -13.49 -7.22 -1.40
CA GLY A 170 -13.98 -8.49 -1.91
C GLY A 170 -12.90 -9.58 -1.81
N PRO A 171 -13.24 -10.82 -2.18
CA PRO A 171 -12.30 -11.92 -2.14
C PRO A 171 -11.24 -11.80 -3.25
N THR A 172 -10.06 -12.34 -3.02
CA THR A 172 -9.07 -12.61 -4.06
C THR A 172 -9.50 -13.79 -4.93
N CYS A 173 -8.95 -13.84 -6.16
CA CYS A 173 -9.32 -14.86 -7.12
C CYS A 173 -8.10 -15.35 -7.91
N ALA A 174 -7.98 -16.68 -8.07
CA ALA A 174 -7.13 -17.26 -9.11
C ALA A 174 -7.71 -16.90 -10.48
N ARG A 175 -6.85 -16.64 -11.47
CA ARG A 175 -7.20 -16.07 -12.78
C ARG A 175 -8.14 -16.92 -13.66
N ALA A 176 -8.66 -18.05 -13.17
CA ALA A 176 -9.66 -18.83 -13.88
C ALA A 176 -11.04 -18.66 -13.23
N ARG A 177 -11.88 -17.79 -13.80
CA ARG A 177 -13.32 -18.04 -13.78
C ARG A 177 -13.74 -18.44 -15.20
N PRO A 178 -14.15 -19.69 -15.43
CA PRO A 178 -15.25 -19.92 -16.35
C PRO A 178 -16.47 -19.20 -15.77
N VAL A 179 -17.24 -18.54 -16.64
CA VAL A 179 -18.61 -18.13 -16.33
C VAL A 179 -19.36 -19.39 -15.89
N ASP A 180 -20.09 -19.32 -14.79
CA ASP A 180 -20.84 -20.42 -14.16
C ASP A 180 -20.03 -21.47 -13.40
N SER A 181 -19.51 -21.10 -12.23
CA SER A 181 -19.71 -21.97 -11.06
C SER A 181 -19.57 -21.19 -9.75
N ALA A 182 -20.70 -20.97 -9.09
CA ALA A 182 -20.77 -20.77 -7.65
C ALA A 182 -20.42 -22.10 -6.92
N GLU A 183 -19.34 -22.77 -7.32
CA GLU A 183 -18.92 -24.02 -6.71
C GLU A 183 -18.12 -23.74 -5.44
N ARG A 184 -18.67 -24.31 -4.37
CA ARG A 184 -18.12 -24.39 -3.03
C ARG A 184 -16.80 -25.16 -3.08
N CYS A 185 -15.69 -24.46 -3.26
CA CYS A 185 -14.41 -25.02 -2.90
C CYS A 185 -14.29 -24.96 -1.36
N GLY A 186 -14.23 -26.13 -0.72
CA GLY A 186 -14.23 -26.33 0.72
C GLY A 186 -12.93 -25.99 1.45
N SER A 187 -12.30 -24.86 1.13
CA SER A 187 -11.27 -24.25 1.98
C SER A 187 -11.85 -23.00 2.64
N HIS A 188 -11.47 -22.72 3.89
CA HIS A 188 -12.14 -21.76 4.77
C HIS A 188 -12.41 -20.43 4.04
N LYS A 189 -13.66 -19.93 4.08
CA LYS A 189 -14.09 -18.70 3.37
C LYS A 189 -13.14 -17.49 3.56
N LEU A 190 -12.39 -17.46 4.66
CA LEU A 190 -11.40 -16.45 5.02
C LEU A 190 -10.10 -16.52 4.20
N ASP A 191 -9.70 -17.68 3.68
CA ASP A 191 -8.45 -17.83 2.92
C ASP A 191 -8.46 -17.03 1.62
N ARG A 192 -9.66 -16.74 1.10
CA ARG A 192 -9.88 -15.86 -0.07
C ARG A 192 -9.83 -14.38 0.27
N TYR A 193 -9.49 -13.98 1.48
CA TYR A 193 -9.38 -12.58 1.88
C TYR A 193 -7.96 -12.24 2.30
N ARG A 194 -6.94 -12.88 1.74
CA ARG A 194 -5.53 -12.48 1.93
C ARG A 194 -5.14 -11.41 0.93
N LEU A 195 -4.51 -10.33 1.41
CA LEU A 195 -3.98 -9.27 0.56
C LEU A 195 -2.50 -9.53 0.31
N CYS A 196 -2.22 -10.18 -0.81
CA CYS A 196 -0.90 -10.64 -1.23
C CYS A 196 -0.14 -9.54 -1.98
N MET A 197 0.92 -9.01 -1.38
CA MET A 197 1.70 -7.89 -1.91
C MET A 197 3.18 -8.05 -1.57
N SER A 198 4.03 -7.96 -2.58
CA SER A 198 5.49 -7.96 -2.41
C SER A 198 6.05 -6.56 -2.17
N SER A 199 5.44 -5.50 -2.71
CA SER A 199 5.87 -4.12 -2.53
C SER A 199 4.74 -3.14 -2.81
N ILE A 200 4.83 -1.94 -2.24
CA ILE A 200 3.98 -0.79 -2.54
C ILE A 200 4.84 0.47 -2.67
N GLU A 201 4.41 1.42 -3.48
CA GLU A 201 5.05 2.74 -3.58
C GLU A 201 4.02 3.82 -3.92
N PHE A 202 4.27 5.06 -3.49
CA PHE A 202 3.38 6.19 -3.70
C PHE A 202 4.12 7.37 -4.35
N TYR A 203 3.45 8.09 -5.23
CA TYR A 203 4.02 9.15 -6.07
C TYR A 203 3.20 10.44 -5.94
N GLY A 204 3.82 11.57 -6.25
CA GLY A 204 3.24 12.90 -6.13
C GLY A 204 4.18 13.88 -5.41
N THR A 205 3.62 14.88 -4.73
CA THR A 205 4.43 15.89 -4.03
C THR A 205 4.56 15.53 -2.55
N LEU A 206 5.77 15.14 -2.14
CA LEU A 206 6.10 14.86 -0.73
C LEU A 206 6.64 16.11 -0.06
N GLU A 207 6.01 16.53 1.04
CA GLU A 207 6.48 17.56 1.97
C GLU A 207 7.17 16.91 3.19
N TYR A 208 8.34 17.43 3.61
CA TYR A 208 9.20 16.88 4.66
C TYR A 208 10.21 17.89 5.26
#